data_AF-A0A923C525-F1
#
_entry.id   AF-A0A923C525-F1
#
_cell.length_a   1.000
_cell.length_b   1.000
_cell.length_c   1.000
_cell.angle_alpha   90.00
_cell.angle_beta   90.00
_cell.angle_gamma   90.00
#
_symmetry.space_group_name_H-M   'P 1'
#
loop_
_entity.id
_entity.type
_entity.pdbx_description
1 polymer ?
#
loop_
_entity_poly.entity_id
_entity_poly.type
_entity_poly.pdbx_seq_one_letter_code
_entity_poly.pdbx_strand_id
1 'polypeptide(L)'
;MMLAFSTIDLTLSIILLFNQPWFYGAVMIFLLIKKQFFDVNKILHILSISTCVNIALKVFFKIPLLPHLGEGYALPSGHMQAAVVFYGILFLSIHHQPKIFVIFILSIAFSIVFKNYHTIYDILAAFIVGGIIISTHQFYNEYRLKKIILTLFSTALCCAYVLVKYPPYAHILVHFFLAVISGYFLRYVCCKNKDIHPTIEHINEI
;
A
#
# COMPACT_ATOMS: atom_id res chain seq x y z
N MET A 1 30.42 -1.42 23.80
CA MET A 1 29.20 -0.60 23.67
C MET A 1 29.03 -0.01 22.27
N MET A 2 30.06 0.58 21.66
CA MET A 2 30.01 1.16 20.30
C MET A 2 29.68 0.15 19.18
N LEU A 3 30.21 -1.08 19.26
CA LEU A 3 29.91 -2.17 18.32
C LEU A 3 28.47 -2.72 18.42
N ALA A 4 27.85 -2.63 19.60
CA ALA A 4 26.45 -3.05 19.78
C ALA A 4 25.49 -2.02 19.15
N PHE A 5 25.85 -0.74 19.21
CA PHE A 5 25.06 0.32 18.58
C PHE A 5 25.10 0.21 17.05
N SER A 6 26.27 -0.12 16.47
CA SER A 6 26.40 -0.29 15.01
C SER A 6 25.64 -1.50 14.47
N THR A 7 25.56 -2.59 15.24
CA THR A 7 24.84 -3.81 14.82
C THR A 7 23.32 -3.64 14.88
N ILE A 8 22.80 -2.98 15.92
CA ILE A 8 21.38 -2.61 16.00
C ILE A 8 21.02 -1.66 14.84
N ASP A 9 21.84 -0.63 14.62
CA ASP A 9 21.61 0.35 13.58
C ASP A 9 21.55 -0.28 12.17
N LEU A 10 22.47 -1.22 11.88
CA LEU A 10 22.48 -2.01 10.65
C LEU A 10 21.22 -2.87 10.52
N THR A 11 20.83 -3.56 11.60
CA THR A 11 19.65 -4.44 11.61
C THR A 11 18.37 -3.66 11.31
N LEU A 12 18.20 -2.50 11.92
CA LEU A 12 17.04 -1.64 11.70
C LEU A 12 17.03 -1.06 10.28
N SER A 13 18.20 -0.68 9.74
CA SER A 13 18.32 -0.26 8.34
C SER A 13 17.90 -1.36 7.37
N ILE A 14 18.30 -2.62 7.62
CA ILE A 14 17.89 -3.76 6.80
C ILE A 14 16.37 -3.96 6.87
N ILE A 15 15.77 -3.88 8.05
CA ILE A 15 14.31 -3.96 8.22
C ILE A 15 13.60 -2.88 7.39
N LEU A 16 14.14 -1.66 7.34
CA LEU A 16 13.56 -0.57 6.56
C LEU A 16 13.68 -0.75 5.05
N LEU A 17 14.59 -1.60 4.54
CA LEU A 17 14.65 -1.93 3.11
C LEU A 17 13.37 -2.61 2.63
N PHE A 18 12.76 -3.45 3.47
CA PHE A 18 11.50 -4.09 3.16
C PHE A 18 10.34 -3.08 3.07
N ASN A 19 10.48 -1.92 3.72
CA ASN A 19 9.48 -0.87 3.72
C ASN A 19 9.62 0.13 2.56
N GLN A 20 10.44 -0.20 1.56
CA GLN A 20 10.69 0.66 0.41
C GLN A 20 9.73 0.37 -0.75
N PRO A 21 9.33 1.37 -1.55
CA PRO A 21 8.43 1.18 -2.69
C PRO A 21 8.92 0.14 -3.70
N TRP A 22 10.23 0.07 -3.95
CA TRP A 22 10.82 -0.90 -4.87
C TRP A 22 10.66 -2.34 -4.36
N PHE A 23 10.69 -2.55 -3.04
CA PHE A 23 10.47 -3.87 -2.45
C PHE A 23 9.02 -4.33 -2.64
N TYR A 24 8.05 -3.43 -2.41
CA TYR A 24 6.65 -3.72 -2.71
C TYR A 24 6.46 -4.06 -4.19
N GLY A 25 7.11 -3.31 -5.08
CA GLY A 25 7.15 -3.59 -6.51
C GLY A 25 7.64 -5.01 -6.82
N ALA A 26 8.78 -5.41 -6.24
CA ALA A 26 9.34 -6.75 -6.41
C ALA A 26 8.39 -7.86 -5.94
N VAL A 27 7.75 -7.69 -4.78
CA VAL A 27 6.75 -8.64 -4.28
C VAL A 27 5.54 -8.71 -5.22
N MET A 28 5.03 -7.57 -5.71
CA MET A 28 3.92 -7.58 -6.68
C MET A 28 4.30 -8.29 -7.99
N ILE A 29 5.50 -8.07 -8.51
CA ILE A 29 6.02 -8.80 -9.68
C ILE A 29 6.08 -10.30 -9.39
N PHE A 30 6.57 -10.70 -8.23
CA PHE A 30 6.57 -12.11 -7.81
C PHE A 30 5.16 -12.72 -7.79
N LEU A 31 4.18 -12.00 -7.23
CA LEU A 31 2.78 -12.44 -7.22
C LEU A 31 2.21 -12.56 -8.66
N LEU A 32 2.58 -11.63 -9.56
CA LEU A 32 2.22 -11.72 -10.99
C LEU A 32 2.82 -12.96 -11.66
N ILE A 33 4.09 -13.29 -11.40
CA ILE A 33 4.75 -14.51 -11.89
C ILE A 33 4.00 -15.76 -11.39
N LYS A 34 3.54 -15.75 -10.13
CA LYS A 34 2.71 -16.80 -9.54
C LYS A 34 1.25 -16.80 -10.02
N LYS A 35 0.89 -15.94 -10.97
CA LYS A 35 -0.47 -15.77 -11.52
C LYS A 35 -1.50 -15.37 -10.45
N GLN A 36 -1.08 -14.75 -9.34
CA GLN A 36 -1.94 -14.24 -8.27
C GLN A 36 -2.44 -12.81 -8.59
N PHE A 37 -3.06 -12.63 -9.76
CA PHE A 37 -3.48 -11.32 -10.26
C PHE A 37 -4.53 -10.63 -9.38
N PHE A 38 -5.40 -11.42 -8.71
CA PHE A 38 -6.41 -10.87 -7.81
C PHE A 38 -5.78 -10.18 -6.61
N ASP A 39 -4.76 -10.79 -6.02
CA ASP A 39 -4.04 -10.24 -4.86
C ASP A 39 -3.29 -8.96 -5.25
N VAL A 40 -2.63 -8.94 -6.41
CA VAL A 40 -1.93 -7.75 -6.89
C VAL A 40 -2.89 -6.57 -7.09
N ASN A 41 -4.04 -6.80 -7.73
CA ASN A 41 -5.03 -5.75 -7.94
C ASN A 41 -5.62 -5.21 -6.64
N LYS A 42 -5.89 -6.11 -5.69
CA LYS A 42 -6.36 -5.75 -4.36
C LYS A 42 -5.33 -4.89 -3.63
N ILE A 43 -4.06 -5.30 -3.64
CA ILE A 43 -2.95 -4.56 -3.02
C ILE A 43 -2.81 -3.17 -3.66
N LEU A 44 -2.76 -3.10 -5.00
CA LEU A 44 -2.63 -1.83 -5.72
C LEU A 44 -3.76 -0.87 -5.38
N HIS A 45 -5.01 -1.34 -5.39
CA HIS A 45 -6.19 -0.52 -5.12
C HIS A 45 -6.22 0.03 -3.69
N ILE A 46 -5.86 -0.78 -2.69
CA ILE A 46 -5.92 -0.35 -1.29
C ILE A 46 -4.72 0.54 -0.95
N LEU A 47 -3.52 0.24 -1.44
CA LEU A 47 -2.35 1.12 -1.29
C LEU A 47 -2.57 2.49 -1.94
N SER A 48 -3.27 2.48 -3.06
CA SER A 48 -3.73 3.68 -3.76
C SER A 48 -4.61 4.52 -2.83
N ILE A 49 -5.72 3.96 -2.32
CA ILE A 49 -6.60 4.66 -1.37
C ILE A 49 -5.81 5.15 -0.15
N SER A 50 -4.92 4.32 0.39
CA SER A 50 -4.04 4.65 1.52
C SER A 50 -3.20 5.89 1.27
N THR A 51 -2.57 5.99 0.10
CA THR A 51 -1.75 7.15 -0.28
C THR A 51 -2.59 8.43 -0.31
N CYS A 52 -3.78 8.38 -0.90
CA CYS A 52 -4.67 9.54 -0.98
C CYS A 52 -5.13 10.00 0.41
N VAL A 53 -5.55 9.07 1.25
CA VAL A 53 -5.95 9.37 2.63
C VAL A 53 -4.76 9.94 3.40
N ASN A 54 -3.55 9.38 3.23
CA ASN A 54 -2.35 9.88 3.90
C ASN A 54 -2.05 11.33 3.52
N ILE A 55 -2.04 11.65 2.22
CA ILE A 55 -1.80 13.01 1.73
C ILE A 55 -2.88 13.97 2.23
N ALA A 56 -4.16 13.57 2.16
CA ALA A 56 -5.26 14.39 2.64
C ALA A 56 -5.13 14.72 4.14
N LEU A 57 -4.78 13.73 4.96
CA LEU A 57 -4.57 13.93 6.40
C LEU A 57 -3.34 14.79 6.69
N LYS A 58 -2.24 14.61 5.95
CA LYS A 58 -1.05 15.48 6.04
C LYS A 58 -1.38 16.94 5.77
N VAL A 59 -2.14 17.19 4.71
CA VAL A 59 -2.61 18.52 4.33
C VAL A 59 -3.60 19.11 5.34
N PHE A 60 -4.42 18.26 5.97
CA PHE A 60 -5.42 18.69 6.96
C PHE A 60 -4.77 19.06 8.30
N PHE A 61 -3.93 18.19 8.85
CA PHE A 61 -3.33 18.40 10.18
C PHE A 61 -2.12 19.34 10.16
N LYS A 62 -1.36 19.36 9.06
CA LYS A 62 -0.18 20.22 8.87
C LYS A 62 0.86 20.16 10.00
N ILE A 63 0.97 19.02 10.67
CA ILE A 63 1.99 18.82 11.72
C ILE A 63 3.36 18.76 11.04
N PRO A 64 4.30 19.66 11.37
CA PRO A 64 5.58 19.76 10.68
C PRO A 64 6.42 18.51 10.88
N LEU A 65 7.26 18.21 9.89
CA LEU A 65 8.29 17.19 9.98
C LEU A 65 9.36 17.59 11.00
N LEU A 66 10.12 16.62 11.50
CA LEU A 66 11.24 16.90 12.38
C LEU A 66 12.28 17.77 11.63
N PRO A 67 12.86 18.81 12.26
CA PRO A 67 13.65 19.82 11.54
C PRO A 67 14.82 19.27 10.71
N HIS A 68 15.42 18.16 11.13
CA HIS A 68 16.56 17.54 10.46
C HIS A 68 16.19 16.77 9.18
N LEU A 69 14.89 16.60 8.89
CA LEU A 69 14.38 15.87 7.72
C LEU A 69 13.91 16.80 6.60
N GLY A 70 13.99 18.11 6.80
CA GLY A 70 13.56 19.14 5.84
C GLY A 70 12.08 19.52 5.98
N GLU A 71 11.53 20.08 4.91
CA GLU A 71 10.16 20.59 4.89
C GLU A 71 9.12 19.50 4.55
N GLY A 72 8.00 19.52 5.24
CA GLY A 72 6.88 18.63 4.99
C GLY A 72 6.02 18.39 6.23
N TYR A 73 5.07 17.46 6.09
CA TYR A 73 4.16 17.09 7.17
C TYR A 73 4.40 15.67 7.66
N ALA A 74 4.43 15.48 8.98
CA ALA A 74 4.72 14.20 9.62
C ALA A 74 3.50 13.27 9.73
N LEU A 75 2.35 13.82 10.12
CA LEU A 75 1.18 13.05 10.53
C LEU A 75 0.21 12.77 9.37
N PRO A 76 -0.21 11.52 9.12
CA PRO A 76 0.36 10.26 9.62
C PRO A 76 1.59 9.81 8.82
N SER A 77 2.41 8.93 9.41
CA SER A 77 3.58 8.40 8.72
C SER A 77 3.18 7.58 7.48
N GLY A 78 3.53 8.08 6.29
CA GLY A 78 3.21 7.42 5.01
C GLY A 78 3.89 6.05 4.85
N HIS A 79 5.16 5.96 5.24
CA HIS A 79 5.92 4.70 5.23
C HIS A 79 5.29 3.66 6.15
N MET A 80 4.86 4.06 7.35
CA MET A 80 4.21 3.14 8.27
C MET A 80 2.82 2.73 7.78
N GLN A 81 2.02 3.68 7.28
CA GLN A 81 0.67 3.41 6.79
C GLN A 81 0.70 2.49 5.57
N ALA A 82 1.67 2.68 4.66
CA ALA A 82 1.91 1.80 3.54
C ALA A 82 2.29 0.39 4.00
N ALA A 83 3.17 0.24 5.00
CA ALA A 83 3.53 -1.05 5.56
C ALA A 83 2.31 -1.78 6.12
N VAL A 84 1.51 -1.09 6.95
CA VAL A 84 0.29 -1.65 7.56
C VAL A 84 -0.65 -2.15 6.49
N VAL A 85 -0.92 -1.34 5.46
CA VAL A 85 -1.82 -1.70 4.37
C VAL A 85 -1.26 -2.83 3.51
N PHE A 86 -0.02 -2.72 3.05
CA PHE A 86 0.61 -3.71 2.17
C PHE A 86 0.71 -5.07 2.84
N TYR A 87 1.36 -5.13 4.01
CA TYR A 87 1.55 -6.39 4.72
C TYR A 87 0.28 -6.90 5.35
N GLY A 88 -0.64 -6.02 5.76
CA GLY A 88 -1.96 -6.43 6.26
C GLY A 88 -2.77 -7.14 5.19
N ILE A 89 -2.78 -6.63 3.95
CA ILE A 89 -3.48 -7.29 2.84
C ILE A 89 -2.75 -8.56 2.39
N LEU A 90 -1.42 -8.51 2.28
CA LEU A 90 -0.62 -9.69 1.94
C LEU A 90 -0.82 -10.82 2.96
N PHE A 91 -0.88 -10.47 4.25
CA PHE A 91 -1.17 -11.42 5.32
C PHE A 91 -2.55 -12.08 5.14
N LEU A 92 -3.58 -11.29 4.87
CA LEU A 92 -4.94 -11.80 4.65
C LEU A 92 -5.04 -12.71 3.43
N SER A 93 -4.10 -12.63 2.47
CA SER A 93 -4.03 -13.54 1.31
C SER A 93 -3.24 -14.82 1.58
N ILE A 94 -2.25 -14.83 2.50
CA ILE A 94 -1.29 -15.95 2.68
C ILE A 94 -1.60 -16.83 3.92
N HIS A 95 -2.53 -16.42 4.80
CA HIS A 95 -3.30 -17.29 5.72
C HIS A 95 -2.60 -18.23 6.72
N HIS A 96 -1.27 -18.23 6.89
CA HIS A 96 -0.62 -19.28 7.70
C HIS A 96 -0.08 -18.85 9.07
N GLN A 97 0.41 -17.61 9.29
CA GLN A 97 1.07 -17.24 10.56
C GLN A 97 0.94 -15.74 10.94
N PRO A 98 -0.17 -15.28 11.56
CA PRO A 98 -0.40 -13.86 11.90
C PRO A 98 0.68 -13.23 12.77
N LYS A 99 1.27 -14.01 13.67
CA LYS A 99 2.24 -13.52 14.65
C LYS A 99 3.50 -12.96 13.98
N ILE A 100 3.99 -13.59 12.91
CA ILE A 100 5.18 -13.14 12.19
C ILE A 100 4.93 -11.77 11.55
N PHE A 101 3.77 -11.58 10.92
CA PHE A 101 3.42 -10.31 10.30
C PHE A 101 3.28 -9.18 11.32
N VAL A 102 2.67 -9.45 12.47
CA VAL A 102 2.56 -8.45 13.55
C VAL A 102 3.94 -8.07 14.06
N ILE A 103 4.80 -9.05 14.37
CA ILE A 103 6.18 -8.80 14.81
C ILE A 103 6.92 -7.99 13.76
N PHE A 104 6.79 -8.34 12.49
CA PHE A 104 7.48 -7.66 11.40
C PHE A 104 7.03 -6.20 11.24
N ILE A 105 5.73 -5.92 11.27
CA ILE A 105 5.18 -4.56 11.20
C ILE A 105 5.61 -3.74 12.43
N LEU A 106 5.63 -4.34 13.62
CA LEU A 106 6.12 -3.69 14.84
C LEU A 106 7.63 -3.40 14.77
N SER A 107 8.42 -4.29 14.16
CA SER A 107 9.84 -4.04 13.90
C SER A 107 10.05 -2.86 12.94
N ILE A 108 9.22 -2.71 11.90
CA ILE A 108 9.24 -1.52 11.03
C ILE A 108 8.92 -0.26 11.83
N ALA A 109 7.85 -0.29 12.64
CA ALA A 109 7.46 0.83 13.48
C ALA A 109 8.59 1.25 14.43
N PHE A 110 9.22 0.28 15.09
CA PHE A 110 10.36 0.51 15.98
C PHE A 110 11.55 1.10 15.22
N SER A 111 11.90 0.57 14.04
CA SER A 111 12.99 1.11 13.22
C SER A 111 12.77 2.57 12.83
N ILE A 112 11.54 2.96 12.46
CA ILE A 112 11.23 4.34 12.06
C ILE A 112 11.39 5.29 13.25
N VAL A 113 10.91 4.91 14.43
CA VAL A 113 11.03 5.73 15.65
C VAL A 113 12.49 5.80 16.11
N PHE A 114 13.20 4.67 16.13
CA PHE A 114 14.61 4.61 16.55
C PHE A 114 15.52 5.47 15.67
N LYS A 115 15.26 5.51 14.36
CA LYS A 115 15.99 6.36 13.40
C LYS A 115 15.55 7.83 13.44
N ASN A 116 14.66 8.21 14.35
CA ASN A 116 14.10 9.56 14.48
C ASN A 116 13.43 10.09 13.21
N TYR A 117 12.86 9.21 12.38
CA TYR A 117 12.12 9.65 11.19
C TYR A 117 10.72 10.16 11.52
N HIS A 118 10.10 9.57 12.55
CA HIS A 118 8.75 9.91 12.99
C HIS A 118 8.59 9.72 14.49
N THR A 119 7.63 10.43 15.06
CA THR A 119 7.23 10.26 16.46
C THR A 119 6.31 9.04 16.63
N ILE A 120 6.14 8.57 17.86
CA ILE A 120 5.20 7.48 18.16
C ILE A 120 3.76 7.86 17.75
N TYR A 121 3.37 9.13 17.86
CA TYR A 121 2.05 9.60 17.45
C TYR A 121 1.81 9.46 15.94
N ASP A 122 2.83 9.75 15.12
CA ASP A 122 2.75 9.61 13.66
C ASP A 122 2.55 8.14 13.25
N ILE A 123 3.18 7.23 13.99
CA ILE A 123 3.10 5.78 13.81
C ILE A 123 1.74 5.25 14.26
N LEU A 124 1.25 5.67 15.43
CA LEU A 124 -0.07 5.26 15.93
C LEU A 124 -1.20 5.72 15.00
N ALA A 125 -1.14 6.96 14.51
CA ALA A 125 -2.10 7.44 13.53
C ALA A 125 -2.05 6.62 12.23
N ALA A 126 -0.86 6.24 11.77
CA ALA A 126 -0.70 5.37 10.60
C ALA A 126 -1.31 3.97 10.80
N PHE A 127 -1.16 3.37 11.99
CA PHE A 127 -1.83 2.11 12.33
C PHE A 127 -3.35 2.24 12.32
N ILE A 128 -3.90 3.28 12.96
CA ILE A 128 -5.34 3.51 13.03
C ILE A 128 -5.91 3.70 11.62
N VAL A 129 -5.33 4.61 10.84
CA VAL A 129 -5.78 4.91 9.48
C VAL A 129 -5.65 3.69 8.57
N GLY A 130 -4.50 3.01 8.59
CA GLY A 130 -4.27 1.79 7.81
C GLY A 130 -5.25 0.68 8.18
N GLY A 131 -5.50 0.48 9.48
CA GLY A 131 -6.47 -0.50 9.98
C GLY A 131 -7.90 -0.19 9.55
N ILE A 132 -8.33 1.08 9.60
CA ILE A 132 -9.63 1.52 9.08
C ILE A 132 -9.75 1.22 7.58
N ILE A 133 -8.72 1.51 6.80
CA ILE A 133 -8.72 1.29 5.35
C ILE A 133 -8.84 -0.21 5.02
N ILE A 134 -8.06 -1.07 5.67
CA ILE A 134 -8.14 -2.52 5.50
C ILE A 134 -9.53 -3.03 5.90
N SER A 135 -10.02 -2.62 7.07
CA SER A 135 -11.32 -3.07 7.59
C SER A 135 -12.44 -2.67 6.65
N THR A 136 -12.46 -1.42 6.21
CA THR A 136 -13.42 -0.91 5.23
C THR A 136 -13.35 -1.71 3.94
N HIS A 137 -12.15 -2.00 3.42
CA HIS A 137 -12.02 -2.81 2.22
C HIS A 137 -12.64 -4.21 2.37
N GLN A 138 -12.43 -4.86 3.51
CA GLN A 138 -12.97 -6.20 3.78
C GLN A 138 -14.50 -6.21 3.90
N PHE A 139 -15.10 -5.18 4.49
CA PHE A 139 -16.56 -5.05 4.58
C PHE A 139 -17.22 -4.78 3.22
N TYR A 140 -16.52 -4.06 2.32
CA TYR A 140 -17.05 -3.73 1.00
C TYR A 140 -16.78 -4.82 -0.04
N ASN A 141 -17.42 -5.98 0.09
CA ASN A 141 -17.29 -7.06 -0.89
C ASN A 141 -18.01 -6.75 -2.24
N GLU A 142 -17.44 -7.31 -3.31
CA GLU A 142 -17.74 -7.18 -4.75
C GLU A 142 -17.34 -5.89 -5.49
N TYR A 143 -16.37 -6.03 -6.41
CA TYR A 143 -15.97 -5.04 -7.40
C TYR A 143 -17.00 -4.93 -8.54
N ARG A 144 -18.14 -4.28 -8.29
CA ARG A 144 -19.02 -3.79 -9.36
C ARG A 144 -18.35 -2.64 -10.09
N LEU A 145 -18.51 -2.56 -11.42
CA LEU A 145 -17.97 -1.50 -12.29
C LEU A 145 -18.18 -0.08 -11.73
N LYS A 146 -19.32 0.17 -11.07
CA LYS A 146 -19.63 1.44 -10.39
C LYS A 146 -18.61 1.81 -9.29
N LYS A 147 -18.09 0.84 -8.53
CA LYS A 147 -17.08 1.07 -7.47
C LYS A 147 -15.70 1.40 -8.05
N ILE A 148 -15.37 0.79 -9.20
CA ILE A 148 -14.14 1.09 -9.95
C ILE A 148 -14.15 2.53 -10.43
N ILE A 149 -15.24 2.93 -11.08
CA ILE A 149 -15.45 4.30 -11.57
C ILE A 149 -15.44 5.28 -10.39
N LEU A 150 -16.11 4.96 -9.28
CA LEU A 150 -16.12 5.81 -8.10
C LEU A 150 -14.72 5.98 -7.51
N THR A 151 -13.90 4.93 -7.44
CA THR A 151 -12.52 5.03 -6.93
C THR A 151 -11.66 5.86 -7.88
N LEU A 152 -11.76 5.63 -9.19
CA LEU A 152 -11.01 6.39 -10.19
C LEU A 152 -11.41 7.87 -10.13
N PHE A 153 -12.70 8.16 -10.00
CA PHE A 153 -13.22 9.52 -9.91
C PHE A 153 -12.83 10.21 -8.60
N SER A 154 -13.03 9.56 -7.45
CA SER A 154 -12.66 10.10 -6.14
C SER A 154 -11.17 10.39 -6.09
N THR A 155 -10.37 9.54 -6.74
CA THR A 155 -8.95 9.80 -6.79
C THR A 155 -8.58 10.87 -7.81
N ALA A 156 -9.23 10.95 -8.97
CA ALA A 156 -9.02 12.04 -9.93
C ALA A 156 -9.22 13.39 -9.24
N LEU A 157 -10.28 13.48 -8.44
CA LEU A 157 -10.61 14.67 -7.67
C LEU A 157 -9.56 14.97 -6.59
N CYS A 158 -9.11 13.97 -5.85
CA CYS A 158 -8.04 14.12 -4.87
C CYS A 158 -6.72 14.56 -5.53
N CYS A 159 -6.36 13.94 -6.65
CA CYS A 159 -5.20 14.32 -7.46
C CYS A 159 -5.29 15.76 -7.95
N ALA A 160 -6.43 16.16 -8.51
CA ALA A 160 -6.64 17.54 -8.97
C ALA A 160 -6.53 18.55 -7.82
N TYR A 161 -7.12 18.24 -6.65
CA TYR A 161 -7.02 19.10 -5.47
C TYR A 161 -5.57 19.26 -4.99
N VAL A 162 -4.83 18.16 -4.88
CA VAL A 162 -3.43 18.18 -4.43
C VAL A 162 -2.51 18.81 -5.48
N LEU A 163 -2.73 18.59 -6.77
CA LEU A 163 -1.99 19.24 -7.87
C LEU A 163 -2.07 20.77 -7.76
N VAL A 164 -3.25 21.30 -7.43
CA VAL A 164 -3.47 22.75 -7.32
C VAL A 164 -2.89 23.31 -6.02
N LYS A 165 -3.02 22.60 -4.90
CA LYS A 165 -2.65 23.13 -3.58
C LYS A 165 -1.26 22.76 -3.10
N TYR A 166 -0.70 21.65 -3.58
CA TYR A 166 0.57 21.10 -3.13
C TYR A 166 1.33 20.43 -4.30
N PRO A 167 1.88 21.22 -5.23
CA PRO A 167 2.59 20.74 -6.42
C PRO A 167 3.70 19.69 -6.17
N PRO A 168 4.45 19.72 -5.04
CA PRO A 168 5.46 18.72 -4.77
C PRO A 168 4.92 17.29 -4.68
N TYR A 169 3.63 17.08 -4.38
CA TYR A 169 3.03 15.74 -4.27
C TYR A 169 2.34 15.28 -5.58
N ALA A 170 2.36 16.12 -6.61
CA ALA A 170 1.74 15.86 -7.92
C ALA A 170 2.18 14.55 -8.57
N HIS A 171 3.51 14.32 -8.58
CA HIS A 171 4.09 13.17 -9.26
C HIS A 171 3.67 11.85 -8.61
N ILE A 172 3.55 11.80 -7.27
CA ILE A 172 3.11 10.62 -6.52
C ILE A 172 1.68 10.21 -6.94
N LEU A 173 0.84 11.20 -7.22
CA LEU A 173 -0.55 11.04 -7.63
C LEU A 173 -0.73 10.62 -9.11
N VAL A 174 0.24 10.94 -9.96
CA VAL A 174 0.28 10.42 -11.34
C VAL A 174 0.69 8.94 -11.35
N HIS A 175 1.69 8.56 -10.56
CA HIS A 175 2.09 7.15 -10.41
C HIS A 175 0.95 6.31 -9.80
N PHE A 176 0.20 6.89 -8.87
CA PHE A 176 -1.06 6.34 -8.36
C PHE A 176 -2.03 6.01 -9.52
N PHE A 177 -2.24 6.94 -10.45
CA PHE A 177 -3.26 6.78 -11.49
C PHE A 177 -2.90 5.65 -12.45
N LEU A 178 -1.63 5.60 -12.83
CA LEU A 178 -1.08 4.54 -13.67
C LEU A 178 -1.13 3.17 -12.98
N ALA A 179 -0.90 3.11 -11.66
CA ALA A 179 -0.98 1.88 -10.88
C ALA A 179 -2.42 1.32 -10.83
N VAL A 180 -3.42 2.17 -10.62
CA VAL A 180 -4.83 1.72 -10.60
C VAL A 180 -5.29 1.28 -11.99
N ILE A 181 -4.98 2.06 -13.04
CA ILE A 181 -5.34 1.72 -14.42
C ILE A 181 -4.67 0.40 -14.86
N SER A 182 -3.38 0.24 -14.59
CA SER A 182 -2.65 -0.98 -14.95
C SER A 182 -3.18 -2.22 -14.22
N GLY A 183 -3.56 -2.10 -12.95
CA GLY A 183 -4.23 -3.19 -12.22
C GLY A 183 -5.56 -3.61 -12.86
N TYR A 184 -6.43 -2.65 -13.18
CA TYR A 184 -7.69 -2.96 -13.86
C TYR A 184 -7.50 -3.55 -15.25
N PHE A 185 -6.53 -3.06 -16.02
CA PHE A 185 -6.17 -3.60 -17.32
C PHE A 185 -5.68 -5.06 -17.20
N LEU A 186 -4.78 -5.35 -16.25
CA LEU A 186 -4.31 -6.71 -15.97
C LEU A 186 -5.47 -7.64 -15.63
N ARG A 187 -6.43 -7.18 -14.80
CA ARG A 187 -7.64 -7.98 -14.51
C ARG A 187 -8.45 -8.27 -15.76
N TYR A 188 -8.71 -7.26 -16.58
CA TYR A 188 -9.51 -7.40 -17.80
C TYR A 188 -8.88 -8.40 -18.78
N VAL A 189 -7.58 -8.26 -19.06
CA VAL A 189 -6.84 -9.17 -19.95
C VAL A 189 -6.85 -10.61 -19.41
N CYS A 190 -6.62 -10.80 -18.11
CA CYS A 190 -6.57 -12.13 -17.51
C CYS A 190 -7.94 -12.81 -17.36
N CYS A 191 -9.00 -12.06 -17.05
CA CYS A 191 -10.36 -12.60 -16.98
C CYS A 191 -10.89 -12.97 -18.37
N LYS A 192 -10.68 -12.11 -19.38
CA LYS A 192 -11.07 -12.38 -20.76
C LYS A 192 -10.46 -13.68 -21.31
N ASN A 193 -9.23 -14.02 -20.90
CA ASN A 193 -8.58 -15.29 -21.30
C ASN A 193 -9.11 -16.53 -20.59
N LYS A 194 -9.78 -16.42 -19.44
CA LYS A 194 -10.46 -17.56 -18.80
C LYS A 194 -11.81 -17.86 -19.46
N ASP A 195 -12.47 -16.85 -19.99
CA ASP A 195 -13.79 -16.98 -20.65
C ASP A 195 -13.69 -17.47 -22.11
N ILE A 196 -12.48 -17.61 -22.68
CA ILE A 196 -12.26 -18.14 -24.05
C ILE A 196 -12.01 -19.67 -24.04
N HIS A 197 -11.86 -20.29 -22.85
CA HIS A 197 -11.71 -21.74 -22.71
C HIS A 197 -12.82 -22.46 -21.90
N PRO A 198 -14.12 -22.09 -21.95
CA PRO A 198 -15.15 -23.07 -21.65
C PRO A 198 -15.30 -23.99 -22.89
N THR A 199 -15.37 -25.30 -22.67
CA THR A 199 -15.85 -26.33 -23.61
C THR A 199 -14.97 -26.71 -24.82
N ILE A 200 -13.97 -27.58 -24.60
CA ILE A 200 -13.63 -28.65 -25.58
C ILE A 200 -13.70 -30.06 -24.93
N GLU A 201 -13.91 -30.19 -23.62
CA GLU A 201 -13.89 -31.50 -22.95
C GLU A 201 -15.22 -32.31 -22.98
N HIS A 202 -16.28 -31.83 -23.66
CA HIS A 202 -17.57 -32.54 -23.67
C HIS A 202 -18.03 -33.10 -25.03
N ILE A 203 -17.18 -33.16 -26.06
CA ILE A 203 -17.58 -33.67 -27.39
C ILE A 203 -17.18 -35.15 -27.63
N ASN A 204 -16.49 -35.82 -26.70
CA ASN A 204 -16.07 -37.22 -26.88
C ASN A 204 -16.93 -38.27 -26.14
N GLU A 205 -18.13 -37.92 -25.67
CA GLU A 205 -19.07 -38.87 -25.08
C GLU A 205 -20.50 -38.69 -25.61
N ILE A 206 -20.71 -38.90 -26.92
CA ILE A 206 -22.00 -39.33 -27.54
C ILE A 206 -21.64 -40.23 -28.71
#